data_AF-A0A4W3IZI5-F1
#
_entry.id   AF-A0A4W3IZI5-F1
#
_cell.length_a   1.000
_cell.length_b   1.000
_cell.length_c   1.000
_cell.angle_alpha   90.00
_cell.angle_beta   90.00
_cell.angle_gamma   90.00
#
_symmetry.space_group_name_H-M   'P 1'
#
loop_
_entity.id
_entity.type
_entity.pdbx_description
1 polymer ?
#
loop_
_entity_poly.entity_id
_entity_poly.type
_entity_poly.pdbx_seq_one_letter_code
_entity_poly.pdbx_strand_id
1 'polypeptide(L)'
;MSESGRRGNDHRNYTGCKRPRNGGNKVTVVLGAQWGDEGKGKVTDLLAVDADVVCRCQGGNNAGHTVVVDGKEYDFHLLPSGIINPKAISFIGNGVVIHLPGLFEEADKNEKKGMLGKLRMFDFHQAVDGLQEVQRQEQEGKTIGTTKKGIGPTYSSKAARTGLRVCDLLADFNEFRCRFKLLAQQYQSMFPSLKVDIEGQLNKLKEYAERIRPMVRDGVYFMYEVLHGPSKKILVEGANAALLDIDFGTYPFVTSSNCTVGGVCTGLGIPPSNIGDVYGVVKAYTTRVGIGAFPTEQVNETGDLLQSRGHEVGVTTSRKRRCGWLDLIILKYANMINGFTALALTKLDILDVFDDIKIGLAYKLNGRRIPYFPANQEILNQVEVEYETLPGWKSSTANARSWGDLPPKAQSYIRYVENHVGVPSEFLGSTKSTQQHFSCDHVSSMSNLHGSKLVNHWFERIFFKFKDYKECTTRKQAIWIFAP
;
A
#
# COMPACT_ATOMS: atom_id res chain seq x y z
N MET A 1 -62.98 28.17 46.98
CA MET A 1 -63.19 28.21 45.52
C MET A 1 -62.04 27.48 44.86
N SER A 2 -62.39 26.51 44.04
CA SER A 2 -61.52 25.63 43.26
C SER A 2 -60.55 26.38 42.36
N GLU A 3 -59.29 25.96 42.29
CA GLU A 3 -58.59 25.90 41.01
C GLU A 3 -57.43 24.90 41.03
N SER A 4 -57.61 23.86 40.23
CA SER A 4 -56.68 22.77 39.95
C SER A 4 -55.55 23.26 39.04
N GLY A 5 -54.36 23.48 39.60
CA GLY A 5 -53.14 23.69 38.83
C GLY A 5 -52.59 22.37 38.27
N ARG A 6 -53.00 22.01 37.04
CA ARG A 6 -52.36 20.92 36.28
C ARG A 6 -50.91 21.31 35.98
N ARG A 7 -49.95 20.58 36.56
CA ARG A 7 -48.56 20.57 36.08
C ARG A 7 -48.54 19.94 34.68
N GLY A 8 -48.26 20.75 33.66
CA GLY A 8 -47.96 20.25 32.32
C GLY A 8 -46.66 19.46 32.36
N ASN A 9 -46.75 18.14 32.24
CA ASN A 9 -45.62 17.27 31.95
C ASN A 9 -45.25 17.50 30.48
N ASP A 10 -44.23 18.34 30.25
CA ASP A 10 -43.64 18.55 28.93
C ASP A 10 -42.75 17.33 28.59
N HIS A 11 -43.38 16.17 28.40
CA HIS A 11 -42.73 14.99 27.84
C HIS A 11 -42.46 15.27 26.36
N ARG A 12 -41.37 15.98 26.08
CA ARG A 12 -40.77 15.96 24.75
C ARG A 12 -40.40 14.51 24.44
N ASN A 13 -41.20 13.90 23.58
CA ASN A 13 -40.90 12.62 22.95
C ASN A 13 -39.55 12.75 22.23
N TYR A 14 -38.46 12.36 22.92
CA TYR A 14 -37.23 11.98 22.24
C TYR A 14 -37.53 10.72 21.44
N THR A 15 -38.03 10.90 20.21
CA THR A 15 -38.10 9.82 19.23
C THR A 15 -36.70 9.23 19.12
N GLY A 16 -36.52 8.01 19.61
CA GLY A 16 -35.22 7.35 19.70
C GLY A 16 -34.48 7.45 18.37
N CYS A 17 -33.25 7.98 18.41
CA CYS A 17 -32.39 8.08 17.25
C CYS A 17 -32.19 6.66 16.69
N LYS A 18 -32.90 6.31 15.61
CA LYS A 18 -32.74 5.02 14.94
C LYS A 18 -31.28 4.93 14.49
N ARG A 19 -30.61 3.82 14.78
CA ARG A 19 -29.25 3.59 14.29
C ARG A 19 -29.23 3.84 12.78
N PRO A 20 -28.41 4.77 12.26
CA PRO A 20 -28.37 5.03 10.83
C PRO A 20 -27.99 3.74 10.10
N ARG A 21 -28.69 3.44 9.00
CA ARG A 21 -28.31 2.33 8.11
C ARG A 21 -26.98 2.72 7.45
N ASN A 22 -25.99 1.82 7.49
CA ASN A 22 -24.69 1.96 6.82
C ASN A 22 -24.89 2.02 5.28
N GLY A 23 -25.28 3.18 4.75
CA GLY A 23 -25.67 3.38 3.35
C GLY A 23 -24.73 4.26 2.53
N GLY A 24 -23.50 4.49 3.00
CA GLY A 24 -22.48 5.24 2.27
C GLY A 24 -21.62 4.35 1.36
N ASN A 25 -20.86 4.99 0.47
CA ASN A 25 -19.86 4.32 -0.35
C ASN A 25 -18.87 3.55 0.52
N LYS A 26 -18.41 2.42 -0.03
CA LYS A 26 -17.35 1.61 0.56
C LYS A 26 -16.05 1.84 -0.18
N VAL A 27 -14.96 1.69 0.56
CA VAL A 27 -13.61 1.84 0.03
C VAL A 27 -13.03 0.46 -0.24
N THR A 28 -12.56 0.25 -1.47
CA THR A 28 -11.79 -0.92 -1.87
C THR A 28 -10.32 -0.68 -1.59
N VAL A 29 -9.64 -1.62 -0.94
CA VAL A 29 -8.25 -1.47 -0.50
C VAL A 29 -7.36 -2.52 -1.14
N VAL A 30 -6.17 -2.14 -1.60
CA VAL A 30 -5.14 -3.05 -2.11
C VAL A 30 -3.92 -3.01 -1.18
N LEU A 31 -3.61 -4.11 -0.50
CA LEU A 31 -2.50 -4.21 0.47
C LEU A 31 -1.54 -5.33 0.10
N GLY A 32 -0.29 -5.21 0.53
CA GLY A 32 0.75 -6.22 0.30
C GLY A 32 0.74 -7.20 1.45
N ALA A 33 0.70 -8.50 1.16
CA ALA A 33 0.59 -9.53 2.19
C ALA A 33 1.96 -10.03 2.73
N GLN A 34 3.08 -9.59 2.15
CA GLN A 34 4.43 -10.08 2.47
C GLN A 34 5.36 -8.90 2.88
N TRP A 35 6.59 -8.84 2.34
CA TRP A 35 7.59 -7.79 2.58
C TRP A 35 7.69 -6.77 1.43
N GLY A 36 6.61 -6.56 0.67
CA GLY A 36 6.62 -5.63 -0.46
C GLY A 36 6.99 -6.31 -1.77
N ASP A 37 6.97 -5.52 -2.84
CA ASP A 37 7.29 -5.96 -4.21
C ASP A 37 6.39 -7.08 -4.75
N GLU A 38 5.19 -7.28 -4.20
CA GLU A 38 4.23 -8.31 -4.61
C GLU A 38 3.53 -7.97 -5.93
N GLY A 39 3.82 -6.81 -6.54
CA GLY A 39 3.17 -6.39 -7.78
C GLY A 39 1.83 -5.68 -7.57
N LYS A 40 1.60 -5.09 -6.38
CA LYS A 40 0.39 -4.30 -6.06
C LYS A 40 0.00 -3.30 -7.12
N GLY A 41 0.99 -2.60 -7.69
CA GLY A 41 0.76 -1.60 -8.74
C GLY A 41 -0.16 -2.11 -9.84
N LYS A 42 0.03 -3.36 -10.31
CA LYS A 42 -0.80 -3.92 -11.38
C LYS A 42 -2.25 -4.16 -10.97
N VAL A 43 -2.47 -4.60 -9.73
CA VAL A 43 -3.82 -4.78 -9.17
C VAL A 43 -4.48 -3.42 -9.01
N THR A 44 -3.75 -2.43 -8.50
CA THR A 44 -4.24 -1.05 -8.39
C THR A 44 -4.55 -0.47 -9.77
N ASP A 45 -3.71 -0.66 -10.77
CA ASP A 45 -3.91 -0.17 -12.14
C ASP A 45 -5.19 -0.76 -12.75
N LEU A 46 -5.40 -2.07 -12.58
CA LEU A 46 -6.60 -2.77 -13.04
C LEU A 46 -7.87 -2.18 -12.42
N LEU A 47 -7.86 -1.94 -11.11
CA LEU A 47 -8.99 -1.39 -10.38
C LEU A 47 -9.19 0.12 -10.61
N ALA A 48 -8.12 0.85 -10.91
CA ALA A 48 -8.14 2.30 -11.09
C ALA A 48 -8.86 2.74 -12.37
N VAL A 49 -8.98 1.87 -13.39
CA VAL A 49 -9.68 2.15 -14.66
C VAL A 49 -11.13 2.61 -14.42
N ASP A 50 -11.79 2.02 -13.43
CA ASP A 50 -13.19 2.28 -13.10
C ASP A 50 -13.36 3.08 -11.79
N ALA A 51 -12.27 3.53 -11.16
CA ALA A 51 -12.33 4.27 -9.91
C ALA A 51 -12.68 5.76 -10.14
N ASP A 52 -13.51 6.32 -9.27
CA ASP A 52 -13.82 7.76 -9.24
C ASP A 52 -12.80 8.51 -8.38
N VAL A 53 -12.25 7.85 -7.35
CA VAL A 53 -11.24 8.41 -6.44
C VAL A 53 -10.19 7.34 -6.15
N VAL A 54 -8.91 7.69 -6.28
CA VAL A 54 -7.77 6.81 -5.96
C VAL A 54 -6.89 7.47 -4.91
N CYS A 55 -6.73 6.79 -3.79
CA CYS A 55 -6.17 7.34 -2.56
C CYS A 55 -4.85 6.68 -2.19
N ARG A 56 -3.92 7.45 -1.61
CA ARG A 56 -2.77 6.96 -0.83
C ARG A 56 -2.96 7.36 0.63
N CYS A 57 -2.85 6.43 1.58
CA CYS A 57 -3.14 6.70 2.99
C CYS A 57 -1.91 6.72 3.92
N GLN A 58 -0.80 6.11 3.54
CA GLN A 58 0.41 5.98 4.36
C GLN A 58 1.70 6.02 3.54
N GLY A 59 2.84 5.95 4.24
CA GLY A 59 4.17 5.90 3.63
C GLY A 59 4.63 7.25 3.10
N GLY A 60 5.44 7.23 2.03
CA GLY A 60 5.94 8.39 1.30
C GLY A 60 6.53 8.01 -0.06
N ASN A 61 7.62 8.65 -0.50
CA ASN A 61 8.32 8.32 -1.76
C ASN A 61 9.28 7.12 -1.65
N ASN A 62 9.08 6.26 -0.66
CA ASN A 62 9.85 5.04 -0.43
C ASN A 62 9.21 3.80 -1.04
N ALA A 63 7.95 3.90 -1.46
CA ALA A 63 7.32 2.94 -2.36
C ALA A 63 7.30 3.55 -3.77
N GLY A 64 7.48 2.71 -4.78
CA GLY A 64 7.38 3.10 -6.18
C GLY A 64 6.71 2.00 -6.98
N HIS A 65 5.94 2.39 -7.98
CA HIS A 65 5.38 1.47 -8.95
C HIS A 65 5.48 2.10 -10.35
N THR A 66 5.75 1.25 -11.34
CA THR A 66 5.82 1.64 -12.74
C THR A 66 4.56 1.14 -13.43
N VAL A 67 3.88 2.03 -14.14
CA VAL A 67 2.70 1.71 -14.95
C VAL A 67 3.05 1.94 -16.43
N VAL A 68 2.60 1.03 -17.28
CA VAL A 68 2.76 1.16 -18.74
C VAL A 68 1.38 1.33 -19.37
N VAL A 69 1.14 2.49 -19.98
CA VAL A 69 -0.10 2.79 -20.72
C VAL A 69 0.27 3.27 -22.12
N ASP A 70 -0.33 2.66 -23.14
CA ASP A 70 -0.09 2.97 -24.56
C ASP A 70 1.40 3.01 -24.95
N GLY A 71 2.18 2.09 -24.39
CA GLY A 71 3.63 2.00 -24.63
C GLY A 71 4.47 3.06 -23.92
N LYS A 72 3.88 3.92 -23.09
CA LYS A 72 4.59 4.89 -22.25
C LYS A 72 4.70 4.38 -20.82
N GLU A 73 5.93 4.38 -20.31
CA GLU A 73 6.20 4.06 -18.91
C GLU A 73 6.08 5.33 -18.04
N TYR A 74 5.37 5.18 -16.92
CA TYR A 74 5.17 6.19 -15.89
C TYR A 74 5.63 5.61 -14.55
N ASP A 75 6.51 6.33 -13.86
CA ASP A 75 6.98 5.95 -12.54
C ASP A 75 6.32 6.84 -11.50
N PHE A 76 5.59 6.25 -10.58
CA PHE A 76 4.97 6.95 -9.48
C PHE A 76 5.55 6.48 -8.16
N HIS A 77 5.78 7.43 -7.26
CA HIS A 77 6.28 7.17 -5.92
C HIS A 77 5.29 7.70 -4.89
N LEU A 78 4.97 8.99 -4.99
CA LEU A 78 4.04 9.67 -4.09
C LEU A 78 2.65 9.85 -4.70
N LEU A 79 2.57 10.04 -6.02
CA LEU A 79 1.29 10.13 -6.70
C LEU A 79 0.60 8.76 -6.68
N PRO A 80 -0.72 8.69 -6.38
CA PRO A 80 -1.48 7.47 -6.59
C PRO A 80 -1.43 7.05 -8.07
N SER A 81 -1.18 5.78 -8.35
CA SER A 81 -1.17 5.15 -9.70
C SER A 81 -2.34 5.57 -10.59
N GLY A 82 -3.53 5.62 -9.99
CA GLY A 82 -4.78 5.93 -10.67
C GLY A 82 -4.88 7.33 -11.24
N ILE A 83 -3.88 8.19 -11.00
CA ILE A 83 -3.70 9.46 -11.70
C ILE A 83 -3.83 9.25 -13.22
N ILE A 84 -3.32 8.14 -13.78
CA ILE A 84 -3.42 7.87 -15.22
C ILE A 84 -4.88 7.84 -15.74
N ASN A 85 -5.86 7.53 -14.90
CA ASN A 85 -7.26 7.67 -15.26
C ASN A 85 -7.68 9.16 -15.18
N PRO A 86 -7.90 9.85 -16.31
CA PRO A 86 -8.21 11.29 -16.30
C PRO A 86 -9.58 11.62 -15.68
N LYS A 87 -10.43 10.61 -15.45
CA LYS A 87 -11.72 10.76 -14.79
C LYS A 87 -11.65 10.58 -13.27
N ALA A 88 -10.58 9.93 -12.79
CA ALA A 88 -10.39 9.69 -11.37
C ALA A 88 -9.79 10.91 -10.67
N ILE A 89 -10.18 11.09 -9.42
CA ILE A 89 -9.54 12.04 -8.52
C ILE A 89 -8.43 11.34 -7.75
N SER A 90 -7.18 11.80 -7.90
CA SER A 90 -6.09 11.36 -7.03
C SER A 90 -6.14 12.10 -5.69
N PHE A 91 -6.12 11.35 -4.59
CA PHE A 91 -6.13 11.88 -3.23
C PHE A 91 -4.93 11.36 -2.43
N ILE A 92 -4.22 12.26 -1.76
CA ILE A 92 -3.15 11.91 -0.81
C ILE A 92 -3.63 12.25 0.60
N GLY A 93 -3.77 11.21 1.43
CA GLY A 93 -4.30 11.29 2.77
C GLY A 93 -3.35 11.87 3.82
N ASN A 94 -3.91 12.17 4.99
CA ASN A 94 -3.19 12.77 6.12
C ASN A 94 -2.15 11.84 6.76
N GLY A 95 -2.19 10.54 6.46
CA GLY A 95 -1.21 9.59 6.96
C GLY A 95 0.11 9.60 6.19
N VAL A 96 0.19 10.22 5.01
CA VAL A 96 1.39 10.21 4.15
C VAL A 96 2.40 11.30 4.55
N VAL A 97 3.71 10.98 4.50
CA VAL A 97 4.82 11.94 4.58
C VAL A 97 5.42 12.14 3.18
N ILE A 98 5.69 13.38 2.74
CA ILE A 98 5.75 13.61 1.28
C ILE A 98 6.86 14.58 0.87
N HIS A 99 7.91 14.16 0.19
CA HIS A 99 8.94 15.12 -0.24
C HIS A 99 8.39 16.14 -1.24
N LEU A 100 8.48 17.44 -0.94
CA LEU A 100 8.03 18.43 -1.93
C LEU A 100 8.90 18.47 -3.16
N PRO A 101 10.22 18.73 -3.11
CA PRO A 101 11.02 18.71 -4.34
C PRO A 101 10.77 17.43 -5.14
N GLY A 102 10.89 16.27 -4.49
CA GLY A 102 10.71 14.96 -5.11
C GLY A 102 9.35 14.77 -5.78
N LEU A 103 8.28 15.31 -5.20
CA LEU A 103 6.97 15.20 -5.82
C LEU A 103 6.78 16.17 -6.99
N PHE A 104 7.54 17.27 -7.11
CA PHE A 104 7.34 18.29 -8.18
C PHE A 104 8.22 17.81 -9.30
N GLU A 105 9.38 17.25 -8.98
CA GLU A 105 10.13 16.44 -9.93
C GLU A 105 9.31 15.28 -10.48
N GLU A 106 8.61 14.49 -9.64
CA GLU A 106 7.73 13.40 -10.09
C GLU A 106 6.58 13.95 -10.95
N ALA A 107 5.89 14.97 -10.47
CA ALA A 107 4.79 15.60 -11.20
C ALA A 107 5.29 16.22 -12.51
N ASP A 108 6.30 17.08 -12.52
CA ASP A 108 6.84 17.75 -13.70
C ASP A 108 7.40 16.74 -14.72
N LYS A 109 8.03 15.63 -14.27
CA LYS A 109 8.45 14.50 -15.14
C LYS A 109 7.24 13.84 -15.79
N ASN A 110 6.17 13.64 -15.02
CA ASN A 110 4.91 13.08 -15.49
C ASN A 110 4.00 14.13 -16.15
N GLU A 111 4.26 15.44 -16.05
CA GLU A 111 3.52 16.58 -16.62
C GLU A 111 4.02 16.91 -18.02
N LYS A 112 5.34 16.74 -18.24
CA LYS A 112 5.87 16.50 -19.59
C LYS A 112 5.18 15.32 -20.28
N LYS A 113 4.45 14.50 -19.51
CA LYS A 113 3.56 13.43 -19.95
C LYS A 113 2.09 13.60 -19.48
N GLY A 114 1.70 14.76 -18.90
CA GLY A 114 0.33 15.18 -18.57
C GLY A 114 -0.23 15.32 -17.12
N MET A 115 0.47 15.26 -15.96
CA MET A 115 -0.19 15.19 -14.61
C MET A 115 0.48 15.93 -13.39
N LEU A 116 -0.27 16.34 -12.33
CA LEU A 116 0.21 17.14 -11.15
C LEU A 116 -0.49 16.91 -9.76
N GLY A 117 0.21 16.64 -8.61
CA GLY A 117 -0.28 17.04 -7.23
C GLY A 117 0.31 16.42 -5.92
N LYS A 118 0.20 17.08 -4.71
CA LYS A 118 1.10 16.97 -3.48
C LYS A 118 0.80 17.36 -1.98
N LEU A 119 1.60 16.85 -0.99
CA LEU A 119 1.88 17.38 0.41
C LEU A 119 3.38 17.22 0.91
N ARG A 120 3.84 17.27 2.22
CA ARG A 120 5.29 17.62 2.61
C ARG A 120 6.19 16.69 3.52
N MET A 121 7.53 16.79 3.34
CA MET A 121 8.73 16.19 4.00
C MET A 121 9.94 17.03 3.56
N PHE A 122 10.91 17.28 4.45
CA PHE A 122 12.01 18.23 4.23
C PHE A 122 13.36 17.56 3.91
N ASP A 123 14.27 18.30 3.29
CA ASP A 123 15.59 17.78 2.86
C ASP A 123 16.45 17.32 4.05
N PHE A 124 16.35 17.99 5.21
CA PHE A 124 17.09 17.59 6.40
C PHE A 124 16.62 16.25 6.97
N HIS A 125 15.35 15.86 6.77
CA HIS A 125 14.88 14.52 7.16
C HIS A 125 15.58 13.43 6.33
N GLN A 126 15.84 13.67 5.04
CA GLN A 126 16.62 12.75 4.19
C GLN A 126 18.07 12.63 4.65
N ALA A 127 18.69 13.76 4.99
CA ALA A 127 20.06 13.78 5.50
C ALA A 127 20.18 13.00 6.82
N VAL A 128 19.23 13.20 7.76
CA VAL A 128 19.20 12.49 9.04
C VAL A 128 18.99 10.99 8.86
N ASP A 129 18.13 10.56 7.93
CA ASP A 129 17.92 9.13 7.62
C ASP A 129 19.23 8.47 7.17
N GLY A 130 19.98 9.15 6.30
CA GLY A 130 21.32 8.71 5.90
C GLY A 130 22.32 8.64 7.07
N LEU A 131 22.34 9.66 7.95
CA LEU A 131 23.23 9.70 9.11
C LEU A 131 22.90 8.62 10.14
N GLN A 132 21.62 8.36 10.40
CA GLN A 132 21.18 7.30 11.33
C GLN A 132 21.61 5.91 10.86
N GLU A 133 21.56 5.63 9.56
CA GLU A 133 22.07 4.37 9.00
C GLU A 133 23.59 4.24 9.18
N VAL A 134 24.36 5.32 8.94
CA VAL A 134 25.82 5.30 9.15
C VAL A 134 26.15 5.07 10.63
N GLN A 135 25.49 5.81 11.53
CA GLN A 135 25.73 5.70 12.97
C GLN A 135 25.36 4.30 13.51
N ARG A 136 24.24 3.71 13.08
CA ARG A 136 23.87 2.33 13.46
C ARG A 136 24.87 1.31 12.94
N GLN A 137 25.36 1.48 11.71
CA GLN A 137 26.40 0.60 11.17
C GLN A 137 27.69 0.68 11.99
N GLU A 138 28.10 1.87 12.41
CA GLU A 138 29.31 2.10 13.24
C GLU A 138 29.15 1.55 14.66
N GLN A 139 27.97 1.71 15.27
CA GLN A 139 27.73 1.34 16.67
C GLN A 139 27.31 -0.13 16.86
N GLU A 140 26.44 -0.64 15.99
CA GLU A 140 25.79 -1.94 16.14
C GLU A 140 26.23 -2.96 15.08
N GLY A 141 27.05 -2.54 14.11
CA GLY A 141 27.49 -3.38 12.99
C GLY A 141 26.38 -3.72 11.99
N LYS A 142 25.20 -3.12 12.13
CA LYS A 142 23.99 -3.42 11.35
C LYS A 142 23.29 -2.14 10.90
N THR A 143 22.71 -2.17 9.70
CA THR A 143 21.80 -1.14 9.17
C THR A 143 20.39 -1.68 9.07
N ILE A 144 19.37 -0.83 9.16
CA ILE A 144 17.99 -1.22 8.83
C ILE A 144 17.89 -1.42 7.31
N GLY A 145 18.67 -0.68 6.54
CA GLY A 145 18.63 -0.67 5.09
C GLY A 145 17.54 0.26 4.55
N THR A 146 17.34 1.41 5.20
CA THR A 146 16.30 2.38 4.82
C THR A 146 16.48 2.88 3.39
N THR A 147 15.44 3.46 2.81
CA THR A 147 15.53 4.06 1.47
C THR A 147 16.30 5.39 1.45
N LYS A 148 16.77 5.88 2.62
CA LYS A 148 17.43 7.19 2.79
C LYS A 148 16.58 8.32 2.23
N LYS A 149 15.26 8.18 2.35
CA LYS A 149 14.27 9.13 1.84
C LYS A 149 13.71 10.00 2.96
N GLY A 150 14.13 9.86 4.22
CA GLY A 150 13.66 10.74 5.31
C GLY A 150 12.34 10.32 5.93
N ILE A 151 11.82 9.14 5.57
CA ILE A 151 10.52 8.65 6.05
C ILE A 151 10.54 8.49 7.57
N GLY A 152 11.51 7.73 8.08
CA GLY A 152 11.65 7.48 9.53
C GLY A 152 11.78 8.76 10.34
N PRO A 153 12.76 9.64 10.06
CA PRO A 153 12.90 10.92 10.76
C PRO A 153 11.63 11.79 10.72
N THR A 154 10.89 11.80 9.62
CA THR A 154 9.63 12.57 9.51
C THR A 154 8.53 11.98 10.39
N TYR A 155 8.36 10.66 10.42
CA TYR A 155 7.44 10.01 11.35
C TYR A 155 7.86 10.20 12.81
N SER A 156 9.16 10.22 13.12
CA SER A 156 9.66 10.57 14.45
C SER A 156 9.30 12.01 14.85
N SER A 157 9.44 12.98 13.94
CA SER A 157 8.98 14.36 14.17
C SER A 157 7.46 14.43 14.39
N LYS A 158 6.68 13.63 13.66
CA LYS A 158 5.21 13.52 13.83
C LYS A 158 4.87 12.97 15.22
N ALA A 159 5.51 11.88 15.64
CA ALA A 159 5.31 11.29 16.96
C ALA A 159 5.76 12.23 18.10
N ALA A 160 6.87 12.96 17.90
CA ALA A 160 7.36 13.97 18.83
C ALA A 160 6.47 15.22 18.89
N ARG A 161 5.54 15.38 17.94
CA ARG A 161 4.67 16.57 17.77
C ARG A 161 5.45 17.85 17.47
N THR A 162 6.67 17.71 16.93
CA THR A 162 7.53 18.84 16.49
C THR A 162 7.52 19.01 14.97
N GLY A 163 6.95 18.05 14.23
CA GLY A 163 6.81 18.11 12.78
C GLY A 163 5.91 19.25 12.28
N LEU A 164 6.04 19.55 10.99
CA LEU A 164 5.24 20.56 10.29
C LEU A 164 4.38 19.88 9.22
N ARG A 165 3.17 20.41 9.02
CA ARG A 165 2.15 19.92 8.08
C ARG A 165 1.93 20.95 6.97
N VAL A 166 1.15 20.58 5.95
CA VAL A 166 0.83 21.52 4.86
C VAL A 166 -0.05 22.67 5.30
N CYS A 167 -0.96 22.44 6.24
CA CYS A 167 -1.75 23.52 6.81
C CYS A 167 -0.85 24.59 7.44
N ASP A 168 0.20 24.18 8.17
CA ASP A 168 1.14 25.11 8.82
C ASP A 168 1.85 25.99 7.79
N LEU A 169 2.23 25.42 6.65
CA LEU A 169 2.89 26.17 5.59
C LEU A 169 1.96 27.11 4.82
N LEU A 170 0.71 26.71 4.61
CA LEU A 170 -0.26 27.52 3.86
C LEU A 170 -0.90 28.63 4.70
N ALA A 171 -0.77 28.56 6.02
CA ALA A 171 -1.19 29.58 6.98
C ALA A 171 -0.24 30.79 6.99
N ASP A 172 0.21 31.24 8.17
CA ASP A 172 1.19 32.32 8.30
C ASP A 172 2.61 31.79 8.06
N PHE A 173 3.24 32.27 6.98
CA PHE A 173 4.59 31.87 6.61
C PHE A 173 5.66 32.31 7.61
N ASN A 174 5.44 33.39 8.38
CA ASN A 174 6.38 33.83 9.42
C ASN A 174 6.40 32.86 10.60
N GLU A 175 5.23 32.40 11.03
CA GLU A 175 5.09 31.38 12.06
C GLU A 175 5.69 30.04 11.59
N PHE A 176 5.37 29.64 10.35
CA PHE A 176 5.99 28.47 9.73
C PHE A 176 7.52 28.56 9.73
N ARG A 177 8.07 29.73 9.36
CA ARG A 177 9.51 29.98 9.36
C ARG A 177 10.12 29.83 10.75
N CYS A 178 9.47 30.35 11.79
CA CYS A 178 9.94 30.20 13.17
C CYS A 178 10.03 28.72 13.57
N ARG A 179 8.94 27.98 13.35
CA ARG A 179 8.87 26.55 13.71
C ARG A 179 9.82 25.69 12.88
N PHE A 180 10.01 26.01 11.60
CA PHE A 180 10.99 25.35 10.73
C PHE A 180 12.43 25.53 11.24
N LYS A 181 12.79 26.77 11.62
CA LYS A 181 14.11 27.07 12.21
C LYS A 181 14.34 26.27 13.48
N LEU A 182 13.35 26.24 14.37
CA LEU A 182 13.45 25.49 15.63
C LEU A 182 13.65 24.00 15.37
N LEU A 183 12.87 23.41 14.45
CA LEU A 183 13.00 22.00 14.09
C LEU A 183 14.37 21.68 13.49
N ALA A 184 14.86 22.53 12.56
CA ALA A 184 16.19 22.37 11.97
C ALA A 184 17.29 22.46 13.03
N GLN A 185 17.22 23.43 13.95
CA GLN A 185 18.17 23.59 15.05
C GLN A 185 18.18 22.38 15.98
N GLN A 186 17.01 21.84 16.35
CA GLN A 186 16.91 20.61 17.14
C GLN A 186 17.64 19.44 16.45
N TYR A 187 17.45 19.26 15.14
CA TYR A 187 18.16 18.25 14.38
C TYR A 187 19.67 18.49 14.32
N GLN A 188 20.13 19.74 14.15
CA GLN A 188 21.55 20.07 14.18
C GLN A 188 22.18 19.82 15.57
N SER A 189 21.44 20.03 16.65
CA SER A 189 21.90 19.70 18.00
C SER A 189 22.00 18.19 18.24
N MET A 190 21.06 17.40 17.70
CA MET A 190 21.11 15.92 17.79
C MET A 190 22.19 15.33 16.87
N PHE A 191 22.45 15.95 15.72
CA PHE A 191 23.41 15.50 14.72
C PHE A 191 24.38 16.64 14.38
N PRO A 192 25.50 16.80 15.14
CA PRO A 192 26.42 17.94 14.96
C PRO A 192 27.06 18.05 13.57
N SER A 193 27.14 16.94 12.83
CA SER A 193 27.62 16.92 11.44
C SER A 193 26.60 17.42 10.41
N LEU A 194 25.33 17.60 10.80
CA LEU A 194 24.26 18.05 9.92
C LEU A 194 24.36 19.56 9.65
N LYS A 195 24.62 19.91 8.39
CA LYS A 195 24.56 21.28 7.89
C LYS A 195 23.23 21.50 7.16
N VAL A 196 22.44 22.48 7.61
CA VAL A 196 21.16 22.84 7.00
C VAL A 196 21.23 24.27 6.47
N ASP A 197 21.04 24.45 5.17
CA ASP A 197 20.77 25.76 4.58
C ASP A 197 19.30 26.15 4.85
N ILE A 198 19.07 26.70 6.03
CA ILE A 198 17.74 27.05 6.52
C ILE A 198 17.06 28.06 5.58
N GLU A 199 17.75 29.13 5.20
CA GLU A 199 17.16 30.22 4.42
C GLU A 199 16.91 29.79 2.97
N GLY A 200 17.83 29.04 2.36
CA GLY A 200 17.61 28.48 1.02
C GLY A 200 16.44 27.49 0.97
N GLN A 201 16.29 26.63 1.99
CA GLN A 201 15.13 25.72 2.07
C GLN A 201 13.83 26.47 2.29
N LEU A 202 13.80 27.49 3.15
CA LEU A 202 12.61 28.33 3.37
C LEU A 202 12.19 29.05 2.08
N ASN A 203 13.12 29.61 1.32
CA ASN A 203 12.83 30.27 0.04
C ASN A 203 12.16 29.30 -0.95
N LYS A 204 12.72 28.10 -1.13
CA LYS A 204 12.10 27.05 -1.97
C LYS A 204 10.72 26.63 -1.45
N LEU A 205 10.57 26.47 -0.13
CA LEU A 205 9.31 26.08 0.49
C LEU A 205 8.20 27.11 0.27
N LYS A 206 8.57 28.41 0.23
CA LYS A 206 7.67 29.51 -0.10
C LYS A 206 7.16 29.42 -1.54
N GLU A 207 8.04 29.18 -2.51
CA GLU A 207 7.65 28.97 -3.91
C GLU A 207 6.71 27.77 -4.05
N TYR A 208 7.04 26.66 -3.38
CA TYR A 208 6.19 25.49 -3.36
C TYR A 208 4.86 25.73 -2.66
N ALA A 209 4.78 26.64 -1.69
CA ALA A 209 3.51 27.01 -1.02
C ALA A 209 2.50 27.52 -2.05
N GLU A 210 2.95 28.39 -2.96
CA GLU A 210 2.08 28.94 -3.99
C GLU A 210 1.69 27.90 -5.04
N ARG A 211 2.63 27.04 -5.49
CA ARG A 211 2.28 25.93 -6.40
C ARG A 211 1.29 24.94 -5.77
N ILE A 212 1.40 24.65 -4.47
CA ILE A 212 0.58 23.62 -3.82
C ILE A 212 -0.82 24.12 -3.44
N ARG A 213 -0.94 25.41 -3.08
CA ARG A 213 -2.15 26.02 -2.52
C ARG A 213 -3.46 25.66 -3.25
N PRO A 214 -3.56 25.70 -4.60
CA PRO A 214 -4.83 25.40 -5.27
C PRO A 214 -5.29 23.94 -5.11
N MET A 215 -4.38 23.03 -4.80
CA MET A 215 -4.65 21.61 -4.65
C MET A 215 -5.02 21.24 -3.20
N VAL A 216 -4.92 22.16 -2.24
CA VAL A 216 -5.20 21.89 -0.82
C VAL A 216 -6.63 22.28 -0.40
N ARG A 217 -7.19 21.48 0.51
CA ARG A 217 -8.51 21.48 1.18
C ARG A 217 -8.40 20.66 2.47
N ASP A 218 -9.53 20.49 3.14
CA ASP A 218 -9.74 19.59 4.27
C ASP A 218 -9.97 18.15 3.80
N GLY A 219 -9.18 17.21 4.32
CA GLY A 219 -9.16 15.83 3.86
C GLY A 219 -10.23 14.96 4.46
N VAL A 220 -10.55 15.23 5.72
CA VAL A 220 -11.59 14.51 6.44
C VAL A 220 -12.95 14.87 5.84
N TYR A 221 -13.19 16.16 5.61
CA TYR A 221 -14.42 16.66 5.01
C TYR A 221 -14.57 16.17 3.56
N PHE A 222 -13.51 16.22 2.75
CA PHE A 222 -13.55 15.67 1.39
C PHE A 222 -13.91 14.18 1.37
N MET A 223 -13.24 13.37 2.19
CA MET A 223 -13.55 11.94 2.26
C MET A 223 -14.95 11.69 2.80
N TYR A 224 -15.42 12.49 3.76
CA TYR A 224 -16.79 12.42 4.26
C TYR A 224 -17.82 12.68 3.13
N GLU A 225 -17.63 13.71 2.31
CA GLU A 225 -18.50 14.00 1.16
C GLU A 225 -18.45 12.91 0.10
N VAL A 226 -17.26 12.37 -0.20
CA VAL A 226 -17.09 11.26 -1.14
C VAL A 226 -17.78 9.99 -0.63
N LEU A 227 -17.75 9.73 0.67
CA LEU A 227 -18.35 8.55 1.30
C LEU A 227 -19.88 8.65 1.43
N HIS A 228 -20.43 9.84 1.67
CA HIS A 228 -21.86 10.04 1.97
C HIS A 228 -22.64 10.68 0.81
N GLY A 229 -21.95 11.09 -0.25
CA GLY A 229 -22.54 11.64 -1.45
C GLY A 229 -23.07 10.58 -2.42
N PRO A 230 -23.19 10.93 -3.72
CA PRO A 230 -23.58 9.99 -4.77
C PRO A 230 -22.68 8.76 -4.81
N SER A 231 -23.19 7.66 -5.40
CA SER A 231 -22.43 6.42 -5.56
C SER A 231 -21.09 6.69 -6.25
N LYS A 232 -19.99 6.34 -5.59
CA LYS A 232 -18.61 6.47 -6.10
C LYS A 232 -17.79 5.22 -5.78
N LYS A 233 -16.94 4.82 -6.72
CA LYS A 233 -15.92 3.79 -6.54
C LYS A 233 -14.64 4.42 -6.01
N ILE A 234 -14.24 4.03 -4.81
CA ILE A 234 -13.08 4.59 -4.11
C ILE A 234 -12.04 3.47 -3.94
N LEU A 235 -10.85 3.70 -4.47
CA LEU A 235 -9.73 2.77 -4.40
C LEU A 235 -8.63 3.32 -3.49
N VAL A 236 -8.10 2.49 -2.59
CA VAL A 236 -6.95 2.84 -1.76
C VAL A 236 -5.76 1.97 -2.14
N GLU A 237 -4.70 2.64 -2.58
CA GLU A 237 -3.40 2.04 -2.86
C GLU A 237 -2.58 1.96 -1.56
N GLY A 238 -2.38 0.76 -1.03
CA GLY A 238 -1.48 0.55 0.10
C GLY A 238 -0.01 0.67 -0.29
N ALA A 239 0.75 1.45 0.47
CA ALA A 239 2.21 1.50 0.36
C ALA A 239 2.88 0.39 1.20
N ASN A 240 4.02 -0.11 0.70
CA ASN A 240 4.78 -1.21 1.34
C ASN A 240 3.90 -2.47 1.56
N ALA A 241 4.03 -3.18 2.67
CA ALA A 241 3.30 -4.44 2.90
C ALA A 241 3.20 -4.78 4.39
N ALA A 242 2.36 -5.77 4.73
CA ALA A 242 2.03 -6.15 6.09
C ALA A 242 3.26 -6.45 6.97
N LEU A 243 4.27 -7.15 6.44
CA LEU A 243 5.46 -7.51 7.24
C LEU A 243 6.51 -6.40 7.33
N LEU A 244 6.23 -5.25 6.67
CA LEU A 244 6.95 -3.99 6.84
C LEU A 244 6.16 -2.99 7.69
N ASP A 245 4.98 -3.36 8.21
CA ASP A 245 4.21 -2.50 9.12
C ASP A 245 4.99 -2.20 10.40
N ILE A 246 4.89 -0.97 10.91
CA ILE A 246 5.61 -0.54 12.11
C ILE A 246 5.25 -1.33 13.37
N ASP A 247 4.00 -1.78 13.49
CA ASP A 247 3.50 -2.50 14.66
C ASP A 247 3.54 -4.02 14.44
N PHE A 248 3.17 -4.46 13.23
CA PHE A 248 2.94 -5.88 12.95
C PHE A 248 4.04 -6.55 12.12
N GLY A 249 4.97 -5.78 11.58
CA GLY A 249 6.04 -6.30 10.74
C GLY A 249 7.19 -6.93 11.52
N THR A 250 8.24 -7.30 10.80
CA THR A 250 9.46 -7.86 11.39
C THR A 250 10.35 -6.78 12.03
N TYR A 251 9.85 -6.12 13.07
CA TYR A 251 10.55 -5.05 13.78
C TYR A 251 11.94 -5.51 14.28
N PRO A 252 13.01 -4.70 14.14
CA PRO A 252 13.02 -3.29 13.69
C PRO A 252 13.15 -3.11 12.16
N PHE A 253 13.14 -4.18 11.38
CA PHE A 253 13.34 -4.15 9.93
C PHE A 253 12.02 -3.90 9.19
N VAL A 254 11.42 -2.76 9.49
CA VAL A 254 10.10 -2.34 9.04
C VAL A 254 10.14 -0.89 8.54
N THR A 255 9.05 -0.42 7.92
CA THR A 255 8.85 1.01 7.70
C THR A 255 8.26 1.68 8.95
N SER A 256 8.12 3.00 8.91
CA SER A 256 7.65 3.80 10.05
C SER A 256 6.15 4.12 9.98
N SER A 257 5.40 3.39 9.15
CA SER A 257 3.97 3.60 8.92
C SER A 257 3.17 2.31 9.03
N ASN A 258 1.87 2.44 9.29
CA ASN A 258 0.95 1.29 9.25
C ASN A 258 0.60 0.92 7.81
N CYS A 259 1.12 -0.22 7.36
CA CYS A 259 0.94 -0.80 6.03
C CYS A 259 -0.24 -1.78 5.97
N THR A 260 -0.97 -1.89 7.07
CA THR A 260 -2.16 -2.74 7.25
C THR A 260 -3.46 -1.95 7.11
N VAL A 261 -4.59 -2.65 7.10
CA VAL A 261 -5.94 -2.06 6.89
C VAL A 261 -6.28 -0.94 7.88
N GLY A 262 -5.76 -1.01 9.12
CA GLY A 262 -5.93 0.06 10.11
C GLY A 262 -5.33 1.41 9.66
N GLY A 263 -4.25 1.38 8.88
CA GLY A 263 -3.63 2.55 8.28
C GLY A 263 -4.53 3.28 7.28
N VAL A 264 -5.52 2.59 6.69
CA VAL A 264 -6.51 3.21 5.80
C VAL A 264 -7.43 4.13 6.59
N CYS A 265 -7.94 3.67 7.74
CA CYS A 265 -8.79 4.47 8.62
C CYS A 265 -8.05 5.72 9.11
N THR A 266 -6.87 5.54 9.69
CA THR A 266 -6.11 6.63 10.32
C THR A 266 -5.48 7.57 9.29
N GLY A 267 -5.15 7.05 8.11
CA GLY A 267 -4.50 7.80 7.04
C GLY A 267 -5.45 8.59 6.14
N LEU A 268 -6.76 8.28 6.16
CA LEU A 268 -7.79 9.00 5.38
C LEU A 268 -8.85 9.69 6.26
N GLY A 269 -8.86 9.42 7.57
CA GLY A 269 -9.89 9.96 8.47
C GLY A 269 -11.28 9.35 8.26
N ILE A 270 -11.33 8.05 7.92
CA ILE A 270 -12.60 7.34 7.64
C ILE A 270 -12.88 6.30 8.72
N PRO A 271 -14.16 6.02 9.06
CA PRO A 271 -14.48 4.99 10.03
C PRO A 271 -14.34 3.59 9.39
N PRO A 272 -14.03 2.55 10.20
CA PRO A 272 -13.87 1.18 9.68
C PRO A 272 -15.15 0.64 9.01
N SER A 273 -16.33 1.17 9.38
CA SER A 273 -17.59 0.84 8.73
C SER A 273 -17.67 1.25 7.27
N ASN A 274 -16.75 2.07 6.75
CA ASN A 274 -16.67 2.43 5.33
C ASN A 274 -15.65 1.60 4.54
N ILE A 275 -14.94 0.67 5.18
CA ILE A 275 -14.10 -0.29 4.47
C ILE A 275 -15.00 -1.37 3.85
N GLY A 276 -14.76 -1.67 2.56
CA GLY A 276 -15.40 -2.73 1.80
C GLY A 276 -14.40 -3.85 1.53
N ASP A 277 -14.16 -4.13 0.25
CA ASP A 277 -13.22 -5.18 -0.16
C ASP A 277 -11.77 -4.83 0.18
N VAL A 278 -11.04 -5.81 0.71
CA VAL A 278 -9.62 -5.69 1.06
C VAL A 278 -8.87 -6.79 0.34
N TYR A 279 -8.18 -6.41 -0.74
CA TYR A 279 -7.39 -7.33 -1.56
C TYR A 279 -5.98 -7.50 -1.00
N GLY A 280 -5.62 -8.75 -0.69
CA GLY A 280 -4.27 -9.14 -0.29
C GLY A 280 -3.43 -9.54 -1.51
N VAL A 281 -2.48 -8.70 -1.90
CA VAL A 281 -1.56 -9.01 -3.00
C VAL A 281 -0.43 -9.90 -2.49
N VAL A 282 -0.37 -11.10 -3.03
CA VAL A 282 0.55 -12.17 -2.65
C VAL A 282 1.37 -12.55 -3.88
N LYS A 283 2.69 -12.59 -3.75
CA LYS A 283 3.55 -13.20 -4.78
C LYS A 283 3.57 -14.71 -4.58
N ALA A 284 3.58 -15.49 -5.67
CA ALA A 284 3.64 -16.96 -5.63
C ALA A 284 4.92 -17.54 -4.97
N TYR A 285 5.87 -16.69 -4.63
CA TYR A 285 7.05 -16.98 -3.83
C TYR A 285 7.35 -15.75 -2.97
N THR A 286 8.27 -15.85 -2.03
CA THR A 286 8.52 -14.78 -1.08
C THR A 286 9.79 -14.01 -1.45
N THR A 287 9.75 -12.69 -1.31
CA THR A 287 10.93 -11.83 -1.50
C THR A 287 11.06 -10.83 -0.37
N ARG A 288 12.30 -10.47 -0.03
CA ARG A 288 12.61 -9.46 0.98
C ARG A 288 13.81 -8.62 0.57
N VAL A 289 13.77 -7.31 0.86
CA VAL A 289 14.92 -6.40 0.74
C VAL A 289 15.44 -6.06 2.13
N GLY A 290 16.76 -5.99 2.28
CA GLY A 290 17.41 -5.66 3.55
C GLY A 290 17.62 -6.85 4.46
N ILE A 291 18.13 -6.56 5.65
CA ILE A 291 18.46 -7.57 6.67
C ILE A 291 17.20 -7.99 7.46
N GLY A 292 17.37 -9.00 8.31
CA GLY A 292 16.33 -9.57 9.17
C GLY A 292 15.94 -11.00 8.78
N ALA A 293 15.21 -11.66 9.66
CA ALA A 293 14.87 -13.07 9.51
C ALA A 293 14.02 -13.34 8.25
N PHE A 294 14.35 -14.41 7.54
CA PHE A 294 13.58 -14.84 6.37
C PHE A 294 13.49 -16.37 6.36
N PRO A 295 12.47 -16.94 7.04
CA PRO A 295 12.43 -18.39 7.30
C PRO A 295 12.49 -19.27 6.05
N THR A 296 11.86 -18.84 4.95
CA THR A 296 11.84 -19.61 3.69
C THR A 296 12.92 -19.24 2.68
N GLU A 297 13.89 -18.42 3.08
CA GLU A 297 14.98 -17.98 2.19
C GLU A 297 15.73 -19.18 1.58
N GLN A 298 16.02 -19.08 0.29
CA GLN A 298 16.80 -20.07 -0.45
C GLN A 298 18.16 -19.47 -0.82
N VAL A 299 19.19 -19.78 -0.03
CA VAL A 299 20.59 -19.40 -0.33
C VAL A 299 21.24 -20.51 -1.15
N ASN A 300 20.67 -20.77 -2.33
CA ASN A 300 21.05 -21.84 -3.25
C ASN A 300 20.52 -21.54 -4.67
N GLU A 301 20.72 -22.47 -5.60
CA GLU A 301 20.30 -22.35 -7.01
C GLU A 301 18.81 -22.03 -7.20
N THR A 302 17.93 -22.50 -6.28
CA THR A 302 16.51 -22.17 -6.32
C THR A 302 16.29 -20.67 -6.10
N GLY A 303 16.96 -20.09 -5.11
CA GLY A 303 16.86 -18.66 -4.83
C GLY A 303 17.38 -17.80 -5.98
N ASP A 304 18.49 -18.21 -6.59
CA ASP A 304 19.06 -17.54 -7.77
C ASP A 304 18.13 -17.64 -8.99
N LEU A 305 17.47 -18.78 -9.17
CA LEU A 305 16.51 -18.99 -10.25
C LEU A 305 15.25 -18.12 -10.06
N LEU A 306 14.71 -18.06 -8.84
CA LEU A 306 13.59 -17.16 -8.48
C LEU A 306 13.98 -15.69 -8.70
N GLN A 307 15.18 -15.29 -8.27
CA GLN A 307 15.68 -13.92 -8.40
C GLN A 307 15.83 -13.52 -9.87
N SER A 308 16.45 -14.37 -10.68
CA SER A 308 16.73 -14.10 -12.10
C SER A 308 15.45 -14.06 -12.93
N ARG A 309 14.60 -15.09 -12.84
CA ARG A 309 13.32 -15.16 -13.58
C ARG A 309 12.36 -14.05 -13.14
N GLY A 310 12.28 -13.80 -11.83
CA GLY A 310 11.41 -12.78 -11.26
C GLY A 310 11.90 -11.35 -11.47
N HIS A 311 13.13 -11.17 -12.00
CA HIS A 311 13.86 -9.90 -12.05
C HIS A 311 13.83 -9.18 -10.69
N GLU A 312 14.19 -9.90 -9.64
CA GLU A 312 14.05 -9.42 -8.26
C GLU A 312 15.21 -8.51 -7.86
N VAL A 313 15.19 -7.31 -8.44
CA VAL A 313 16.08 -6.20 -8.16
C VAL A 313 15.22 -4.96 -7.89
N GLY A 314 15.54 -4.22 -6.83
CA GLY A 314 14.79 -3.02 -6.45
C GLY A 314 14.97 -1.88 -7.45
N VAL A 315 13.88 -1.28 -7.91
CA VAL A 315 13.91 -0.19 -8.91
C VAL A 315 14.49 1.11 -8.32
N THR A 316 14.22 1.39 -7.04
CA THR A 316 14.67 2.63 -6.38
C THR A 316 16.12 2.54 -5.89
N THR A 317 16.57 1.37 -5.43
CA THR A 317 17.90 1.22 -4.79
C THR A 317 18.87 0.33 -5.56
N SER A 318 18.45 -0.31 -6.65
CA SER A 318 19.22 -1.31 -7.42
C SER A 318 19.75 -2.49 -6.60
N ARG A 319 19.15 -2.76 -5.43
CA ARG A 319 19.56 -3.86 -4.54
C ARG A 319 18.89 -5.16 -4.98
N LYS A 320 19.66 -6.25 -5.05
CA LYS A 320 19.13 -7.60 -5.24
C LYS A 320 18.22 -7.97 -4.05
N ARG A 321 17.08 -8.58 -4.34
CA ARG A 321 16.15 -9.06 -3.31
C ARG A 321 16.51 -10.50 -2.93
N ARG A 322 16.42 -10.80 -1.63
CA ARG A 322 16.48 -12.16 -1.11
C ARG A 322 15.21 -12.89 -1.56
N CYS A 323 15.34 -14.14 -2.00
CA CYS A 323 14.24 -14.92 -2.57
C CYS A 323 14.08 -16.23 -1.79
N GLY A 324 12.84 -16.66 -1.64
CA GLY A 324 12.49 -17.86 -0.89
C GLY A 324 11.15 -18.43 -1.32
N TRP A 325 10.83 -19.61 -0.82
CA TRP A 325 9.55 -20.27 -1.09
C TRP A 325 8.37 -19.49 -0.52
N LEU A 326 7.17 -19.75 -1.02
CA LEU A 326 5.95 -19.20 -0.43
C LEU A 326 5.84 -19.66 1.03
N ASP A 327 5.44 -18.75 1.90
CA ASP A 327 5.29 -19.00 3.33
C ASP A 327 3.83 -18.77 3.74
N LEU A 328 3.13 -19.82 4.16
CA LEU A 328 1.72 -19.73 4.54
C LEU A 328 1.52 -19.18 5.95
N ILE A 329 2.54 -19.20 6.81
CA ILE A 329 2.46 -18.66 8.17
C ILE A 329 2.35 -17.14 8.08
N ILE A 330 3.21 -16.51 7.27
CA ILE A 330 3.18 -15.05 7.10
C ILE A 330 1.90 -14.59 6.40
N LEU A 331 1.39 -15.36 5.43
CA LEU A 331 0.15 -15.06 4.73
C LEU A 331 -1.06 -15.15 5.66
N LYS A 332 -1.15 -16.22 6.48
CA LYS A 332 -2.18 -16.35 7.51
C LYS A 332 -2.12 -15.21 8.52
N TYR A 333 -0.92 -14.87 8.99
CA TYR A 333 -0.71 -13.76 9.90
C TYR A 333 -1.14 -12.41 9.30
N ALA A 334 -0.77 -12.14 8.04
CA ALA A 334 -1.21 -10.95 7.32
C ALA A 334 -2.74 -10.91 7.16
N ASN A 335 -3.38 -12.05 6.91
CA ASN A 335 -4.84 -12.15 6.84
C ASN A 335 -5.51 -11.89 8.20
N MET A 336 -4.96 -12.41 9.30
CA MET A 336 -5.51 -12.16 10.65
C MET A 336 -5.60 -10.66 10.97
N ILE A 337 -4.64 -9.87 10.49
CA ILE A 337 -4.58 -8.43 10.74
C ILE A 337 -5.45 -7.65 9.74
N ASN A 338 -5.40 -8.02 8.46
CA ASN A 338 -6.00 -7.23 7.40
C ASN A 338 -7.44 -7.64 7.05
N GLY A 339 -7.85 -8.86 7.40
CA GLY A 339 -9.15 -9.42 7.05
C GLY A 339 -9.38 -9.40 5.54
N PHE A 340 -8.52 -10.06 4.77
CA PHE A 340 -8.61 -10.05 3.31
C PHE A 340 -9.93 -10.65 2.84
N THR A 341 -10.61 -9.96 1.93
CA THR A 341 -11.84 -10.48 1.29
C THR A 341 -11.50 -11.36 0.09
N ALA A 342 -10.39 -11.05 -0.60
CA ALA A 342 -9.84 -11.85 -1.67
C ALA A 342 -8.32 -11.64 -1.81
N LEU A 343 -7.65 -12.59 -2.45
CA LEU A 343 -6.22 -12.53 -2.78
C LEU A 343 -6.01 -12.18 -4.25
N ALA A 344 -4.90 -11.51 -4.52
CA ALA A 344 -4.35 -11.34 -5.86
C ALA A 344 -2.99 -12.06 -5.92
N LEU A 345 -2.95 -13.25 -6.52
CA LEU A 345 -1.74 -14.05 -6.64
C LEU A 345 -0.95 -13.63 -7.88
N THR A 346 0.27 -13.14 -7.68
CA THR A 346 1.11 -12.60 -8.75
C THR A 346 2.35 -13.45 -9.01
N LYS A 347 2.91 -13.30 -10.22
CA LYS A 347 4.16 -13.93 -10.63
C LYS A 347 4.13 -15.47 -10.57
N LEU A 348 2.98 -16.06 -10.87
CA LEU A 348 2.83 -17.51 -10.93
C LEU A 348 3.74 -18.14 -12.00
N ASP A 349 3.93 -17.44 -13.12
CA ASP A 349 4.77 -17.80 -14.27
C ASP A 349 6.25 -18.01 -13.94
N ILE A 350 6.70 -17.42 -12.84
CA ILE A 350 8.06 -17.61 -12.36
C ILE A 350 8.29 -19.07 -11.94
N LEU A 351 7.23 -19.74 -11.46
CA LEU A 351 7.25 -21.13 -11.01
C LEU A 351 7.11 -22.15 -12.15
N ASP A 352 6.85 -21.72 -13.39
CA ASP A 352 6.61 -22.58 -14.55
C ASP A 352 7.69 -23.64 -14.83
N VAL A 353 8.92 -23.42 -14.38
CA VAL A 353 10.08 -24.26 -14.72
C VAL A 353 10.40 -25.33 -13.69
N PHE A 354 9.79 -25.29 -12.52
CA PHE A 354 10.14 -26.19 -11.42
C PHE A 354 9.53 -27.58 -11.61
N ASP A 355 10.29 -28.61 -11.24
CA ASP A 355 9.80 -29.98 -11.05
C ASP A 355 8.93 -30.09 -9.81
N ASP A 356 9.42 -29.51 -8.72
CA ASP A 356 8.82 -29.53 -7.40
C ASP A 356 8.86 -28.12 -6.81
N ILE A 357 7.76 -27.73 -6.18
CA ILE A 357 7.60 -26.42 -5.54
C ILE A 357 7.35 -26.66 -4.05
N LYS A 358 8.19 -26.08 -3.20
CA LYS A 358 8.00 -26.16 -1.75
C LYS A 358 7.18 -24.97 -1.25
N ILE A 359 6.36 -25.21 -0.23
CA ILE A 359 5.59 -24.19 0.47
C ILE A 359 5.82 -24.35 1.98
N GLY A 360 6.23 -23.28 2.66
CA GLY A 360 6.35 -23.26 4.11
C GLY A 360 4.98 -23.35 4.76
N LEU A 361 4.70 -24.47 5.43
CA LEU A 361 3.38 -24.81 5.97
C LEU A 361 3.25 -24.47 7.46
N ALA A 362 4.29 -24.73 8.24
CA ALA A 362 4.35 -24.46 9.67
C ALA A 362 5.76 -24.07 10.12
N TYR A 363 5.86 -23.38 11.25
CA TYR A 363 7.12 -23.15 11.95
C TYR A 363 7.24 -24.10 13.13
N LYS A 364 8.44 -24.64 13.34
CA LYS A 364 8.82 -25.35 14.55
C LYS A 364 9.84 -24.53 15.32
N LEU A 365 9.64 -24.41 16.63
CA LEU A 365 10.59 -23.81 17.55
C LEU A 365 10.92 -24.86 18.61
N ASN A 366 12.19 -25.22 18.73
CA ASN A 366 12.65 -26.29 19.63
C ASN A 366 11.88 -27.61 19.41
N GLY A 367 11.72 -28.01 18.14
CA GLY A 367 11.01 -29.23 17.74
C GLY A 367 9.48 -29.20 17.84
N ARG A 368 8.88 -28.12 18.36
CA ARG A 368 7.40 -28.01 18.52
C ARG A 368 6.81 -27.04 17.49
N ARG A 369 5.73 -27.45 16.83
CA ARG A 369 4.98 -26.55 15.93
C ARG A 369 4.36 -25.40 16.73
N ILE A 370 4.52 -24.17 16.23
CA ILE A 370 3.91 -22.98 16.81
C ILE A 370 2.75 -22.48 15.93
N PRO A 371 1.64 -22.00 16.52
CA PRO A 371 0.47 -21.53 15.76
C PRO A 371 0.52 -20.03 15.41
N TYR A 372 1.61 -19.35 15.75
CA TYR A 372 1.75 -17.89 15.61
C TYR A 372 3.03 -17.51 14.87
N PHE A 373 3.05 -16.29 14.32
CA PHE A 373 4.25 -15.67 13.77
C PHE A 373 5.07 -15.02 14.90
N PRO A 374 6.33 -15.41 15.12
CA PRO A 374 7.16 -14.80 16.17
C PRO A 374 7.39 -13.30 15.96
N ALA A 375 7.07 -12.49 16.98
CA ALA A 375 7.29 -11.05 16.95
C ALA A 375 8.78 -10.67 17.07
N ASN A 376 9.56 -11.45 17.82
CA ASN A 376 10.98 -11.19 18.05
C ASN A 376 11.87 -11.80 16.96
N GLN A 377 12.87 -11.04 16.49
CA GLN A 377 13.77 -11.46 15.41
C GLN A 377 14.66 -12.65 15.78
N GLU A 378 15.18 -12.68 17.01
CA GLU A 378 16.05 -13.76 17.48
C GLU A 378 15.29 -15.09 17.51
N ILE A 379 14.02 -15.07 17.93
CA ILE A 379 13.13 -16.24 17.88
C ILE A 379 12.80 -16.60 16.42
N LEU A 380 12.47 -15.61 15.58
CA LEU A 380 12.13 -15.86 14.17
C LEU A 380 13.30 -16.47 13.39
N ASN A 381 14.56 -16.16 13.76
CA ASN A 381 15.75 -16.78 13.16
C ASN A 381 15.98 -18.23 13.60
N GLN A 382 15.39 -18.67 14.72
CA GLN A 382 15.53 -20.02 15.24
C GLN A 382 14.44 -20.97 14.74
N VAL A 383 13.46 -20.48 13.98
CA VAL A 383 12.38 -21.34 13.50
C VAL A 383 12.89 -22.27 12.41
N GLU A 384 12.52 -23.54 12.53
CA GLU A 384 12.65 -24.52 11.47
C GLU A 384 11.35 -24.52 10.66
N VAL A 385 11.46 -24.33 9.34
CA VAL A 385 10.29 -24.37 8.47
C VAL A 385 9.95 -25.81 8.12
N GLU A 386 8.70 -26.19 8.34
CA GLU A 386 8.13 -27.39 7.79
C GLU A 386 7.55 -27.09 6.40
N TYR A 387 7.98 -27.84 5.40
CA TYR A 387 7.56 -27.64 4.01
C TYR A 387 6.60 -28.73 3.54
N GLU A 388 5.60 -28.33 2.75
CA GLU A 388 4.89 -29.22 1.83
C GLU A 388 5.55 -29.13 0.45
N THR A 389 5.70 -30.26 -0.25
CA THR A 389 6.19 -30.29 -1.63
C THR A 389 5.05 -30.58 -2.58
N LEU A 390 4.78 -29.66 -3.50
CA LEU A 390 3.77 -29.83 -4.55
C LEU A 390 4.46 -30.06 -5.90
N PRO A 391 3.87 -30.88 -6.79
CA PRO A 391 4.44 -31.09 -8.11
C PRO A 391 4.32 -29.81 -8.95
N GLY A 392 5.44 -29.37 -9.51
CA GLY A 392 5.49 -28.31 -10.49
C GLY A 392 4.89 -28.73 -11.83
N TRP A 393 4.54 -27.75 -12.66
CA TRP A 393 3.78 -27.96 -13.89
C TRP A 393 4.57 -27.95 -15.18
N LYS A 394 5.84 -27.51 -15.18
CA LYS A 394 6.76 -27.56 -16.34
C LYS A 394 6.13 -27.08 -17.66
N SER A 395 5.30 -26.05 -17.57
CA SER A 395 4.54 -25.50 -18.70
C SER A 395 4.34 -24.01 -18.51
N SER A 396 4.27 -23.26 -19.61
CA SER A 396 4.13 -21.81 -19.52
C SER A 396 2.71 -21.40 -19.14
N THR A 397 2.58 -20.53 -18.14
CA THR A 397 1.30 -19.90 -17.74
C THR A 397 1.18 -18.45 -18.21
N ALA A 398 2.22 -17.90 -18.84
CA ALA A 398 2.30 -16.51 -19.29
C ALA A 398 1.11 -16.06 -20.16
N ASN A 399 0.59 -16.94 -21.01
CA ASN A 399 -0.50 -16.62 -21.93
C ASN A 399 -1.90 -17.01 -21.42
N ALA A 400 -2.02 -17.54 -20.20
CA ALA A 400 -3.32 -17.85 -19.61
C ALA A 400 -4.16 -16.58 -19.43
N ARG A 401 -5.44 -16.65 -19.80
CA ARG A 401 -6.43 -15.55 -19.69
C ARG A 401 -7.70 -15.99 -18.96
N SER A 402 -7.82 -17.26 -18.65
CA SER A 402 -8.91 -17.83 -17.88
C SER A 402 -8.37 -18.91 -16.95
N TRP A 403 -9.16 -19.25 -15.93
CA TRP A 403 -8.83 -20.36 -15.02
C TRP A 403 -8.59 -21.67 -15.77
N GLY A 404 -9.39 -21.93 -16.81
CA GLY A 404 -9.29 -23.14 -17.63
C GLY A 404 -7.99 -23.25 -18.43
N ASP A 405 -7.31 -22.13 -18.69
CA ASP A 405 -6.04 -22.12 -19.44
C ASP A 405 -4.86 -22.57 -18.56
N LEU A 406 -5.01 -22.55 -17.23
CA LEU A 406 -3.95 -22.95 -16.32
C LEU A 406 -3.78 -24.47 -16.28
N PRO A 407 -2.54 -24.99 -16.25
CA PRO A 407 -2.29 -26.40 -16.03
C PRO A 407 -2.95 -26.88 -14.73
N PRO A 408 -3.48 -28.12 -14.66
CA PRO A 408 -4.14 -28.64 -13.45
C PRO A 408 -3.29 -28.53 -12.19
N LYS A 409 -1.97 -28.71 -12.30
CA LYS A 409 -1.03 -28.57 -11.17
C LYS A 409 -0.89 -27.11 -10.69
N ALA A 410 -0.95 -26.12 -11.59
CA ALA A 410 -0.95 -24.71 -11.24
C ALA A 410 -2.28 -24.33 -10.55
N GLN A 411 -3.41 -24.85 -11.05
CA GLN A 411 -4.70 -24.72 -10.39
C GLN A 411 -4.69 -25.31 -8.98
N SER A 412 -4.10 -26.49 -8.80
CA SER A 412 -3.93 -27.13 -7.49
C SER A 412 -3.06 -26.30 -6.55
N TYR A 413 -1.99 -25.68 -7.04
CA TYR A 413 -1.16 -24.77 -6.25
C TYR A 413 -1.98 -23.59 -5.71
N ILE A 414 -2.79 -22.94 -6.57
CA ILE A 414 -3.64 -21.82 -6.16
C ILE A 414 -4.66 -22.26 -5.11
N ARG A 415 -5.40 -23.34 -5.37
CA ARG A 415 -6.38 -23.89 -4.42
C ARG A 415 -5.73 -24.27 -3.09
N TYR A 416 -4.49 -24.77 -3.13
CA TYR A 416 -3.73 -25.08 -1.92
C TYR A 416 -3.52 -23.82 -1.08
N VAL A 417 -3.10 -22.70 -1.69
CA VAL A 417 -2.96 -21.41 -0.99
C VAL A 417 -4.30 -20.93 -0.42
N GLU A 418 -5.36 -20.94 -1.23
CA GLU A 418 -6.71 -20.49 -0.83
C GLU A 418 -7.24 -21.28 0.38
N ASN A 419 -7.15 -22.61 0.34
CA ASN A 419 -7.63 -23.49 1.39
C ASN A 419 -6.88 -23.27 2.71
N HIS A 420 -5.58 -22.97 2.65
CA HIS A 420 -4.78 -22.75 3.84
C HIS A 420 -5.00 -21.37 4.44
N VAL A 421 -5.18 -20.32 3.62
CA VAL A 421 -5.40 -18.95 4.11
C VAL A 421 -6.87 -18.74 4.51
N GLY A 422 -7.79 -19.49 3.90
CA GLY A 422 -9.24 -19.33 4.07
C GLY A 422 -9.81 -18.13 3.29
N VAL A 423 -9.12 -17.69 2.23
CA VAL A 423 -9.48 -16.52 1.42
C VAL A 423 -9.38 -16.90 -0.06
N PRO A 424 -10.41 -16.63 -0.88
CA PRO A 424 -10.38 -16.94 -2.31
C PRO A 424 -9.40 -16.04 -3.07
N SER A 425 -8.85 -16.52 -4.18
CA SER A 425 -8.08 -15.71 -5.12
C SER A 425 -9.00 -15.18 -6.20
N GLU A 426 -9.08 -13.85 -6.35
CA GLU A 426 -9.89 -13.21 -7.38
C GLU A 426 -9.03 -12.85 -8.60
N PHE A 427 -7.78 -12.44 -8.38
CA PHE A 427 -6.88 -12.05 -9.46
C PHE A 427 -5.68 -12.97 -9.55
N LEU A 428 -5.36 -13.41 -10.77
CA LEU A 428 -4.12 -14.13 -11.08
C LEU A 428 -3.29 -13.33 -12.07
N GLY A 429 -2.01 -13.13 -11.75
CA GLY A 429 -1.06 -12.43 -12.62
C GLY A 429 0.02 -13.35 -13.16
N SER A 430 0.10 -13.51 -14.49
CA SER A 430 1.04 -14.41 -15.17
C SER A 430 2.15 -13.74 -15.98
N THR A 431 2.26 -12.41 -16.08
CA THR A 431 3.45 -11.74 -16.66
C THR A 431 3.60 -10.27 -16.24
N LYS A 432 4.55 -9.54 -16.87
CA LYS A 432 4.84 -8.11 -16.73
C LYS A 432 3.73 -7.16 -17.25
N SER A 433 2.85 -7.55 -18.18
CA SER A 433 1.86 -6.63 -18.74
C SER A 433 0.55 -6.57 -17.94
N THR A 434 -0.05 -5.38 -17.84
CA THR A 434 -1.34 -5.12 -17.19
C THR A 434 -2.51 -5.84 -17.86
N GLN A 435 -2.37 -6.19 -19.15
CA GLN A 435 -3.40 -6.90 -19.94
C GLN A 435 -3.55 -8.40 -19.62
N GLN A 436 -2.78 -8.94 -18.67
CA GLN A 436 -2.71 -10.38 -18.42
C GLN A 436 -3.12 -10.78 -16.99
N HIS A 437 -3.81 -9.90 -16.28
CA HIS A 437 -4.54 -10.29 -15.06
C HIS A 437 -5.95 -10.68 -15.45
N PHE A 438 -6.45 -11.80 -14.94
CA PHE A 438 -7.82 -12.22 -15.16
C PHE A 438 -8.51 -12.54 -13.84
N SER A 439 -9.83 -12.31 -13.82
CA SER A 439 -10.70 -12.65 -12.70
C SER A 439 -10.95 -14.15 -12.67
N CYS A 440 -10.87 -14.77 -11.51
CA CYS A 440 -11.22 -16.18 -11.32
C CYS A 440 -12.69 -16.32 -10.96
N ASP A 441 -13.53 -16.62 -11.96
CA ASP A 441 -14.91 -17.06 -11.71
C ASP A 441 -14.93 -18.55 -11.39
N HIS A 442 -14.49 -18.90 -10.19
CA HIS A 442 -14.72 -20.24 -9.63
C HIS A 442 -15.64 -20.15 -8.43
N VAL A 443 -16.85 -20.71 -8.60
CA VAL A 443 -17.85 -20.90 -7.56
C VAL A 443 -17.23 -21.77 -6.48
N SER A 444 -16.72 -21.17 -5.40
CA SER A 444 -16.33 -21.92 -4.22
C SER A 444 -17.60 -22.27 -3.45
N SER A 445 -17.88 -23.57 -3.40
CA SER A 445 -18.94 -24.18 -2.60
C SER A 445 -18.60 -24.14 -1.10
N MET A 446 -18.38 -22.95 -0.54
CA MET A 446 -18.44 -22.71 0.90
C MET A 446 -19.79 -22.08 1.21
N SER A 447 -20.60 -22.83 1.94
CA SER A 447 -22.03 -22.66 2.20
C SER A 447 -22.54 -21.25 2.52
N ASN A 448 -23.63 -20.89 1.81
CA ASN A 448 -24.75 -20.00 2.18
C ASN A 448 -24.43 -18.56 2.66
N LEU A 449 -24.60 -17.59 1.75
CA LEU A 449 -25.36 -16.35 1.97
C LEU A 449 -25.67 -15.66 0.62
N HIS A 450 -26.94 -15.77 0.22
CA HIS A 450 -27.74 -14.96 -0.73
C HIS A 450 -27.00 -13.98 -1.68
N GLY A 451 -27.08 -14.26 -2.99
CA GLY A 451 -26.95 -13.20 -4.01
C GLY A 451 -26.36 -13.60 -5.38
N SER A 452 -26.66 -14.78 -5.92
CA SER A 452 -26.25 -15.15 -7.28
C SER A 452 -27.10 -14.42 -8.33
N LYS A 453 -26.49 -13.49 -9.10
CA LYS A 453 -26.87 -13.17 -10.51
C LYS A 453 -26.02 -12.11 -11.25
N LEU A 454 -24.85 -11.68 -10.77
CA LEU A 454 -24.12 -10.54 -11.38
C LEU A 454 -22.75 -10.83 -12.03
N VAL A 455 -22.31 -12.09 -12.11
CA VAL A 455 -20.90 -12.40 -12.45
C VAL A 455 -20.64 -12.50 -13.97
N ASN A 456 -21.62 -12.88 -14.79
CA ASN A 456 -21.41 -13.03 -16.25
C ASN A 456 -21.23 -11.71 -17.03
N HIS A 457 -21.37 -10.53 -16.42
CA HIS A 457 -21.27 -9.24 -17.13
C HIS A 457 -19.89 -8.56 -17.02
N TRP A 458 -18.95 -9.14 -16.26
CA TRP A 458 -17.63 -8.56 -16.03
C TRP A 458 -16.59 -8.94 -17.12
N PHE A 459 -16.69 -10.15 -17.69
CA PHE A 459 -15.73 -10.66 -18.68
C PHE A 459 -15.68 -9.84 -19.99
N GLU A 460 -16.81 -9.30 -20.45
CA GLU A 460 -16.87 -8.53 -21.70
C GLU A 460 -16.40 -7.06 -21.55
N ARG A 461 -16.41 -6.49 -20.34
CA ARG A 461 -16.10 -5.06 -20.12
C ARG A 461 -14.61 -4.73 -20.09
N ILE A 462 -13.76 -5.67 -19.68
CA ILE A 462 -12.30 -5.46 -19.61
C ILE A 462 -11.66 -5.51 -21.01
N PHE A 463 -12.19 -6.31 -21.92
CA PHE A 463 -11.58 -6.56 -23.24
C PHE A 463 -11.92 -5.52 -24.32
N PHE A 464 -13.08 -4.86 -24.26
CA PHE A 464 -13.49 -3.93 -25.33
C PHE A 464 -12.96 -2.49 -25.20
N LYS A 465 -12.48 -2.07 -24.03
CA LYS A 465 -12.16 -0.64 -23.78
C LYS A 465 -10.73 -0.19 -24.07
N PHE A 466 -9.80 -1.10 -24.37
CA PHE A 466 -8.45 -0.70 -24.77
C PHE A 466 -8.36 -0.09 -26.19
N LYS A 467 -9.44 -0.14 -26.99
CA LYS A 467 -9.46 0.40 -28.36
C LYS A 467 -9.87 1.87 -28.47
N ASP A 468 -10.51 2.45 -27.45
CA ASP A 468 -11.17 3.76 -27.54
C ASP A 468 -10.45 4.88 -26.76
N TYR A 469 -9.13 4.82 -26.65
CA TYR A 469 -8.30 5.96 -26.22
C TYR A 469 -7.98 6.89 -27.40
N LYS A 470 -9.01 7.47 -28.01
CA LYS A 470 -8.87 8.59 -28.95
C LYS A 470 -9.85 9.67 -28.52
N GLU A 471 -9.30 10.86 -28.28
CA GLU A 471 -10.01 12.12 -28.01
C GLU A 471 -10.45 12.37 -26.56
N CYS A 472 -9.61 13.06 -25.79
CA CYS A 472 -10.08 14.14 -24.90
C CYS A 472 -8.91 15.05 -24.50
N THR A 473 -8.52 15.97 -25.37
CA THR A 473 -7.65 17.10 -25.00
C THR A 473 -8.52 18.21 -24.36
N THR A 474 -8.01 18.83 -23.29
CA THR A 474 -8.50 20.06 -22.61
C THR A 474 -9.58 19.96 -21.50
N ARG A 475 -9.35 19.14 -20.46
CA ARG A 475 -9.90 19.43 -19.11
C ARG A 475 -8.78 19.42 -18.07
N LYS A 476 -8.70 20.48 -17.25
CA LYS A 476 -7.74 20.59 -16.14
C LYS A 476 -8.02 19.47 -15.13
N GLN A 477 -7.07 18.58 -14.93
CA GLN A 477 -7.14 17.50 -13.93
C GLN A 477 -7.12 18.10 -12.52
N ALA A 478 -7.94 17.59 -11.60
CA ALA A 478 -8.01 18.06 -10.22
C ALA A 478 -7.38 17.02 -9.29
N ILE A 479 -6.16 17.29 -8.82
CA ILE A 479 -5.54 16.54 -7.75
C ILE A 479 -5.73 17.31 -6.47
N TRP A 480 -6.10 16.59 -5.42
CA TRP A 480 -6.36 17.21 -4.16
C TRP A 480 -5.55 16.61 -3.02
N ILE A 481 -5.01 17.46 -2.16
CA ILE A 481 -4.10 17.03 -1.11
C ILE A 481 -4.30 17.80 0.16
N PHE A 482 -4.54 17.09 1.23
CA PHE A 482 -5.22 17.68 2.38
C PHE A 482 -4.47 17.44 3.68
N ALA A 483 -4.31 18.51 4.45
CA ALA A 483 -3.86 18.47 5.83
C ALA A 483 -5.08 18.64 6.74
N PRO A 484 -5.23 17.88 7.83
CA PRO A 484 -6.14 18.23 8.91
C PRO A 484 -5.60 19.44 9.70
#